data_AF-A0AB73B8G5-F1
#
_entry.id   AF-A0AB73B8G5-F1
#
_cell.length_a   1.000
_cell.length_b   1.000
_cell.length_c   1.000
_cell.angle_alpha   90.00
_cell.angle_beta   90.00
_cell.angle_gamma   90.00
#
_symmetry.space_group_name_H-M   'P 1'
#
loop_
_entity.id
_entity.type
_entity.pdbx_description
1 polymer ?
#
loop_
_entity_poly.entity_id
_entity_poly.type
_entity_poly.pdbx_seq_one_letter_code
_entity_poly.pdbx_strand_id
1 'polypeptide(L)'
;MTSVIAASMGAFAFMVYEWITSKKPTLLGFCTGVLGGLVAITPSADAVSPLGAMAMGIFGAIVAAWGISLKRRHGLDDSLDVFAVHGMAGIAGAIYEMFLGNPAAPAGFAGVFRGGELSLLWREPAAIIVTLVFAFGVSWLILEMMSQFMELRISDEDEVASIDLAEHHESAYDTRTANA
;
A
#
# COMPACT_ATOMS: atom_id res chain seq x y z
N MET A 1 7.34 10.41 -15.72
CA MET A 1 8.58 9.61 -15.80
C MET A 1 8.98 9.06 -14.42
N THR A 2 9.03 9.90 -13.38
CA THR A 2 9.29 9.51 -11.98
C THR A 2 8.42 8.34 -11.49
N SER A 3 7.12 8.34 -11.79
CA SER A 3 6.22 7.25 -11.37
C SER A 3 6.61 5.88 -11.94
N VAL A 4 6.99 5.83 -13.22
CA VAL A 4 7.45 4.58 -13.88
C VAL A 4 8.77 4.11 -13.27
N ILE A 5 9.69 5.04 -13.00
CA ILE A 5 10.97 4.73 -12.34
C ILE A 5 10.71 4.13 -10.94
N ALA A 6 9.87 4.76 -10.13
CA ALA A 6 9.54 4.28 -8.80
C ALA A 6 8.83 2.91 -8.84
N ALA A 7 7.92 2.70 -9.79
CA ALA A 7 7.26 1.41 -10.01
C ALA A 7 8.28 0.30 -10.32
N SER A 8 9.19 0.54 -11.27
CA SER A 8 10.22 -0.43 -11.65
C SER A 8 11.18 -0.73 -10.50
N MET A 9 11.58 0.29 -9.74
CA MET A 9 12.50 0.12 -8.61
C MET A 9 11.83 -0.52 -7.40
N GLY A 10 10.53 -0.28 -7.18
CA GLY A 10 9.75 -0.98 -6.17
C GLY A 10 9.60 -2.46 -6.49
N ALA A 11 9.29 -2.79 -7.75
CA ALA A 11 9.24 -4.17 -8.22
C ALA A 11 10.59 -4.89 -8.00
N PHE A 12 11.68 -4.25 -8.41
CA PHE A 12 13.04 -4.76 -8.21
C PHE A 12 13.34 -4.99 -6.73
N ALA A 13 13.07 -4.00 -5.87
CA ALA A 13 13.33 -4.09 -4.44
C ALA A 13 12.54 -5.23 -3.77
N PHE A 14 11.27 -5.41 -4.12
CA PHE A 14 10.45 -6.46 -3.54
C PHE A 14 10.91 -7.85 -3.99
N MET A 15 11.25 -8.03 -5.26
CA MET A 15 11.83 -9.29 -5.74
C MET A 15 13.14 -9.61 -5.03
N VAL A 16 14.01 -8.61 -4.81
CA VAL A 16 15.25 -8.79 -4.04
C VAL A 16 14.93 -9.16 -2.58
N TYR A 17 13.94 -8.51 -1.97
CA TYR A 17 13.49 -8.83 -0.62
C TYR A 17 13.01 -10.29 -0.50
N GLU A 18 12.16 -10.76 -1.41
CA GLU A 18 11.71 -12.15 -1.45
C GLU A 18 12.87 -13.11 -1.75
N TRP A 19 13.80 -12.71 -2.60
CA TRP A 19 15.02 -13.48 -2.85
C TRP A 19 15.83 -13.69 -1.57
N ILE A 20 15.94 -12.66 -0.73
CA ILE A 20 16.70 -12.73 0.52
C ILE A 20 15.95 -13.58 1.55
N THR A 21 14.65 -13.34 1.74
CA THR A 21 13.82 -13.91 2.81
C THR A 21 13.26 -15.29 2.50
N SER A 22 12.80 -15.51 1.26
CA SER A 22 12.06 -16.70 0.83
C SER A 22 12.78 -17.50 -0.25
N LYS A 23 13.92 -17.01 -0.76
CA LYS A 23 14.75 -17.63 -1.83
C LYS A 23 14.07 -17.81 -3.18
N LYS A 24 12.80 -17.37 -3.32
CA LYS A 24 11.99 -17.51 -4.53
C LYS A 24 11.15 -16.25 -4.73
N PRO A 25 11.49 -15.37 -5.68
CA PRO A 25 10.64 -14.23 -6.03
C PRO A 25 9.38 -14.73 -6.71
N THR A 26 8.25 -14.09 -6.42
CA THR A 26 6.93 -14.46 -6.91
C THR A 26 6.35 -13.37 -7.82
N LEU A 27 5.40 -13.73 -8.68
CA LEU A 27 4.68 -12.74 -9.49
C LEU A 27 3.86 -11.79 -8.61
N LEU A 28 3.26 -12.32 -7.53
CA LEU A 28 2.53 -11.50 -6.56
C LEU A 28 3.48 -10.51 -5.88
N GLY A 29 4.66 -10.96 -5.44
CA GLY A 29 5.69 -10.08 -4.88
C GLY A 29 6.17 -9.01 -5.86
N PHE A 30 6.35 -9.35 -7.14
CA PHE A 30 6.62 -8.38 -8.19
C PHE A 30 5.50 -7.31 -8.27
N CYS A 31 4.24 -7.73 -8.38
CA CYS A 31 3.09 -6.82 -8.45
C CYS A 31 2.95 -5.96 -7.18
N THR A 32 3.13 -6.54 -6.00
CA THR A 32 3.13 -5.85 -4.71
C THR A 32 4.26 -4.82 -4.65
N GLY A 33 5.45 -5.14 -5.16
CA GLY A 33 6.56 -4.19 -5.28
C GLY A 33 6.26 -3.03 -6.23
N VAL A 34 5.65 -3.31 -7.39
CA VAL A 34 5.18 -2.28 -8.33
C VAL A 34 4.22 -1.33 -7.63
N LEU A 35 3.21 -1.86 -6.93
CA LEU A 35 2.23 -1.07 -6.22
C LEU A 35 2.85 -0.29 -5.06
N GLY A 36 3.71 -0.91 -4.24
CA GLY A 36 4.40 -0.21 -3.15
C GLY A 36 5.24 0.96 -3.64
N GLY A 37 5.91 0.82 -4.79
CA GLY A 37 6.63 1.93 -5.43
C GLY A 37 5.72 3.01 -5.99
N LEU A 38 4.60 2.65 -6.64
CA LEU A 38 3.61 3.58 -7.19
C LEU A 38 2.85 4.35 -6.10
N VAL A 39 2.50 3.69 -5.01
CA VAL A 39 1.85 4.33 -3.87
C VAL A 39 2.82 5.32 -3.23
N ALA A 40 4.06 4.90 -2.96
CA ALA A 40 5.03 5.78 -2.30
C ALA A 40 5.37 7.03 -3.12
N ILE A 41 5.41 6.95 -4.46
CA ILE A 41 5.69 8.10 -5.34
C ILE A 41 4.49 9.01 -5.59
N THR A 42 3.27 8.57 -5.25
CA THR A 42 2.05 9.33 -5.52
C THR A 42 2.05 10.75 -4.93
N PRO A 43 2.41 10.99 -3.65
CA PRO A 43 2.38 12.34 -3.10
C PRO A 43 3.43 13.27 -3.74
N SER A 44 4.51 12.70 -4.29
CA SER A 44 5.72 13.45 -4.62
C SER A 44 6.16 13.30 -6.08
N ALA A 45 5.25 12.88 -6.97
CA ALA A 45 5.61 12.49 -8.33
C ALA A 45 6.27 13.62 -9.12
N ASP A 46 5.97 14.88 -8.78
CA ASP A 46 6.51 16.11 -9.35
C ASP A 46 7.51 16.83 -8.43
N ALA A 47 7.77 16.31 -7.23
CA ALA A 47 8.62 16.92 -6.21
C ALA A 47 9.99 16.25 -6.06
N VAL A 48 10.30 15.20 -6.82
CA VAL A 48 11.58 14.48 -6.73
C VAL A 48 12.30 14.36 -8.08
N SER A 49 13.62 14.18 -8.03
CA SER A 49 14.42 13.86 -9.23
C SER A 49 14.24 12.40 -9.66
N PRO A 50 14.67 12.00 -10.88
CA PRO A 50 14.69 10.59 -11.28
C PRO A 50 15.41 9.68 -10.29
N LEU A 51 16.55 10.11 -9.73
CA LEU A 51 17.27 9.35 -8.69
C LEU A 51 16.49 9.29 -7.37
N GLY A 52 15.81 10.39 -7.01
CA GLY A 52 14.91 10.42 -5.86
C GLY A 52 13.75 9.42 -6.02
N ALA A 53 13.15 9.37 -7.21
CA ALA A 53 12.10 8.41 -7.53
C ALA A 53 12.58 6.94 -7.46
N MET A 54 13.83 6.65 -7.85
CA MET A 54 14.41 5.32 -7.66
C MET A 54 14.49 4.94 -6.19
N ALA A 55 15.07 5.82 -5.36
CA ALA A 55 15.23 5.57 -3.93
C ALA A 55 13.88 5.44 -3.22
N MET A 56 12.90 6.28 -3.59
CA MET A 56 11.55 6.22 -3.07
C MET A 56 10.82 4.94 -3.45
N GLY A 57 10.94 4.48 -4.70
CA GLY A 57 10.35 3.21 -5.14
C GLY A 57 10.86 2.02 -4.32
N ILE A 58 12.18 1.96 -4.10
CA ILE A 58 12.79 0.94 -3.23
C ILE A 58 12.25 1.07 -1.80
N PHE A 59 12.28 2.27 -1.24
CA PHE A 59 11.87 2.52 0.14
C PHE A 59 10.39 2.14 0.37
N GLY A 60 9.49 2.56 -0.52
CA GLY A 60 8.07 2.23 -0.46
C GLY A 60 7.81 0.73 -0.52
N ALA A 61 8.45 0.01 -1.44
CA ALA A 61 8.30 -1.43 -1.55
C ALA A 61 8.84 -2.19 -0.33
N ILE A 62 9.96 -1.75 0.26
CA ILE A 62 10.50 -2.36 1.49
C ILE A 62 9.60 -2.08 2.70
N VAL A 63 9.06 -0.88 2.82
CA VAL A 63 8.09 -0.56 3.88
C VAL A 63 6.81 -1.38 3.71
N ALA A 64 6.30 -1.57 2.48
CA ALA A 64 5.18 -2.45 2.21
C ALA A 64 5.50 -3.89 2.63
N ALA A 65 6.64 -4.45 2.22
CA ALA A 65 7.08 -5.80 2.59
C ALA A 65 7.20 -5.99 4.12
N TRP A 66 7.68 -4.95 4.81
CA TRP A 66 7.72 -4.93 6.27
C TRP A 66 6.31 -4.89 6.88
N GLY A 67 5.39 -4.08 6.35
CA GLY A 67 3.98 -4.03 6.76
C GLY A 67 3.28 -5.38 6.60
N ILE A 68 3.51 -6.08 5.49
CA ILE A 68 2.98 -7.44 5.24
C ILE A 68 3.51 -8.41 6.29
N SER A 69 4.80 -8.32 6.61
CA SER A 69 5.44 -9.16 7.62
C SER A 69 4.91 -8.88 9.03
N LEU A 70 4.62 -7.60 9.32
CA LEU A 70 4.06 -7.15 10.60
C LEU A 70 2.62 -7.64 10.78
N LYS A 71 1.74 -7.46 9.78
CA LYS A 71 0.35 -7.93 9.85
C LYS A 71 0.29 -9.44 10.09
N ARG A 72 1.16 -10.22 9.43
CA ARG A 72 1.23 -11.67 9.57
C ARG A 72 1.67 -12.07 10.98
N ARG A 73 2.59 -11.31 11.57
CA ARG A 73 3.04 -11.54 12.95
C ARG A 73 1.94 -11.29 13.97
N HIS A 74 1.04 -10.34 13.70
CA HIS A 74 -0.06 -9.97 14.58
C HIS A 74 -1.39 -10.67 14.25
N GLY A 75 -1.43 -11.53 13.23
CA GLY A 75 -2.65 -12.24 12.82
C GLY A 75 -3.76 -11.32 12.31
N LEU A 76 -3.40 -10.16 11.73
CA LEU A 76 -4.37 -9.22 11.16
C LEU A 76 -4.81 -9.69 9.78
N ASP A 77 -6.12 -9.87 9.61
CA ASP A 77 -6.74 -10.26 8.34
C ASP A 77 -7.05 -9.03 7.47
N ASP A 78 -6.00 -8.47 6.89
CA ASP A 78 -6.08 -7.53 5.77
C ASP A 78 -5.87 -8.31 4.48
N SER A 79 -6.94 -8.90 3.94
CA SER A 79 -6.85 -10.02 2.98
C SER A 79 -6.02 -9.72 1.73
N LEU A 80 -5.98 -8.46 1.29
CA LEU A 80 -5.24 -8.01 0.10
C LEU A 80 -4.02 -7.14 0.40
N ASP A 81 -3.55 -7.11 1.66
CA ASP A 81 -2.42 -6.27 2.08
C ASP A 81 -2.64 -4.76 1.82
N VAL A 82 -3.89 -4.29 1.82
CA VAL A 82 -4.25 -2.91 1.45
C VAL A 82 -3.57 -1.91 2.39
N PHE A 83 -3.59 -2.16 3.69
CA PHE A 83 -2.96 -1.23 4.64
C PHE A 83 -1.44 -1.25 4.51
N ALA A 84 -0.83 -2.42 4.28
CA ALA A 84 0.62 -2.50 4.11
C ALA A 84 1.09 -1.82 2.80
N VAL A 85 0.40 -2.03 1.70
CA VAL A 85 0.80 -1.51 0.38
C VAL A 85 0.36 -0.06 0.19
N HIS A 86 -0.86 0.31 0.61
CA HIS A 86 -1.38 1.66 0.41
C HIS A 86 -1.13 2.58 1.61
N GLY A 87 -1.49 2.11 2.82
CA GLY A 87 -1.32 2.89 4.05
C GLY A 87 0.15 3.14 4.38
N MET A 88 0.90 2.07 4.64
CA MET A 88 2.29 2.16 5.09
C MET A 88 3.24 2.71 4.02
N ALA A 89 3.12 2.26 2.76
CA ALA A 89 3.95 2.81 1.68
C ALA A 89 3.59 4.26 1.35
N GLY A 90 2.32 4.66 1.47
CA GLY A 90 1.88 6.05 1.29
C GLY A 90 2.45 6.97 2.37
N ILE A 91 2.41 6.54 3.64
CA ILE A 91 3.06 7.23 4.76
C ILE A 91 4.57 7.36 4.51
N ALA A 92 5.22 6.28 4.05
CA ALA A 92 6.63 6.31 3.72
C ALA A 92 6.96 7.31 2.61
N GLY A 93 6.12 7.41 1.58
CA GLY A 93 6.22 8.39 0.52
C GLY A 93 6.15 9.83 1.03
N ALA A 94 5.13 10.14 1.83
CA ALA A 94 4.94 11.46 2.42
C ALA A 94 6.12 11.86 3.33
N ILE A 95 6.61 10.93 4.15
CA ILE A 95 7.79 11.17 5.01
C ILE A 95 9.05 11.37 4.17
N TYR A 96 9.25 10.59 3.10
CA TYR A 96 10.39 10.75 2.23
C TYR A 96 10.39 12.14 1.59
N GLU A 97 9.26 12.57 1.02
CA GLU A 97 9.10 13.88 0.41
C GLU A 97 9.38 14.99 1.41
N MET A 98 8.79 14.93 2.61
CA MET A 98 9.02 15.87 3.70
C MET A 98 10.50 16.16 3.94
N PHE A 99 11.36 15.15 3.85
CA PHE A 99 12.80 15.30 4.07
C PHE A 99 13.61 15.59 2.80
N LEU A 100 13.25 14.96 1.67
CA LEU A 100 14.11 14.83 0.49
C LEU A 100 13.51 15.41 -0.80
N GLY A 101 12.38 16.11 -0.72
CA GLY A 101 11.82 16.89 -1.83
C GLY A 101 12.90 17.76 -2.49
N ASN A 102 12.96 17.72 -3.82
CA ASN A 102 14.00 18.36 -4.60
C ASN A 102 13.50 19.73 -5.11
N PRO A 103 14.09 20.87 -4.68
CA PRO A 103 13.65 22.19 -5.14
C PRO A 103 13.83 22.41 -6.64
N ALA A 104 14.68 21.62 -7.31
CA ALA A 104 14.85 21.66 -8.76
C ALA A 104 13.83 20.81 -9.53
N ALA A 105 12.95 20.08 -8.83
CA ALA A 105 11.85 19.36 -9.46
C ALA A 105 10.72 20.33 -9.81
N PRO A 106 9.80 19.94 -10.73
CA PRO A 106 8.72 20.82 -11.19
C PRO A 106 7.88 21.48 -10.10
N ALA A 107 7.63 20.79 -8.98
CA ALA A 107 6.87 21.34 -7.86
C ALA A 107 7.57 22.52 -7.15
N GLY A 108 8.89 22.68 -7.32
CA GLY A 108 9.69 23.66 -6.58
C GLY A 108 9.76 23.40 -5.07
N PHE A 109 9.24 22.25 -4.61
CA PHE A 109 9.17 21.88 -3.21
C PHE A 109 10.54 21.41 -2.70
N ALA A 110 11.00 22.00 -1.60
CA ALA A 110 12.22 21.60 -0.91
C ALA A 110 11.86 20.81 0.36
N GLY A 111 12.38 19.59 0.47
CA GLY A 111 12.34 18.85 1.73
C GLY A 111 13.25 19.50 2.79
N VAL A 112 13.05 19.16 4.05
CA VAL A 112 13.78 19.75 5.20
C VAL A 112 15.30 19.63 5.03
N PHE A 113 15.82 18.50 4.55
CA PHE A 113 17.26 18.31 4.33
C PHE A 113 17.78 18.96 3.05
N ARG A 114 16.90 19.58 2.27
CA ARG A 114 17.18 20.24 0.97
C ARG A 114 16.95 21.75 1.05
N GLY A 115 16.84 22.31 2.25
CA GLY A 115 16.64 23.75 2.49
C GLY A 115 15.17 24.16 2.62
N GLY A 116 14.26 23.20 2.78
CA GLY A 116 12.84 23.43 3.03
C GLY A 116 12.51 23.98 4.41
N GLU A 117 11.24 24.31 4.61
CA GLU A 117 10.75 24.87 5.87
C GLU A 117 10.80 23.83 7.01
N LEU A 118 11.34 24.23 8.17
CA LEU A 118 11.34 23.36 9.36
C LEU A 118 9.93 23.04 9.88
N SER A 119 8.92 23.83 9.52
CA SER A 119 7.52 23.53 9.87
C SER A 119 7.01 22.23 9.26
N LEU A 120 7.64 21.72 8.19
CA LEU A 120 7.30 20.42 7.61
C LEU A 120 7.42 19.29 8.65
N LEU A 121 8.36 19.40 9.61
CA LEU A 121 8.59 18.41 10.66
C LEU A 121 7.39 18.18 11.59
N TRP A 122 6.46 19.14 11.67
CA TRP A 122 5.21 18.96 12.42
C TRP A 122 3.99 18.93 11.51
N ARG A 123 3.99 19.65 10.38
CA ARG A 123 2.85 19.73 9.46
C ARG A 123 2.57 18.39 8.78
N GLU A 124 3.60 17.72 8.26
CA GLU A 124 3.39 16.44 7.56
C GLU A 124 2.98 15.31 8.52
N PRO A 125 3.63 15.11 9.69
CA PRO A 125 3.14 14.12 10.65
C PRO A 125 1.74 14.43 11.16
N ALA A 126 1.40 15.71 11.38
CA ALA A 126 0.05 16.10 11.77
C ALA A 126 -0.97 15.77 10.66
N ALA A 127 -0.65 16.06 9.40
CA ALA A 127 -1.50 15.72 8.27
C ALA A 127 -1.72 14.19 8.18
N ILE A 128 -0.65 13.40 8.30
CA ILE A 128 -0.73 11.93 8.31
C ILE A 128 -1.60 11.42 9.46
N ILE A 129 -1.42 11.93 10.67
CA ILE A 129 -2.21 11.50 11.83
C ILE A 129 -3.69 11.88 11.64
N VAL A 130 -3.97 13.10 11.18
CA VAL A 130 -5.35 13.54 10.93
C VAL A 130 -6.02 12.68 9.87
N THR A 131 -5.34 12.39 8.76
CA THR A 131 -5.92 11.55 7.70
C THR A 131 -6.11 10.10 8.16
N LEU A 132 -5.19 9.54 8.94
CA LEU A 132 -5.35 8.20 9.52
C LEU A 132 -6.52 8.13 10.50
N VAL A 133 -6.61 9.07 11.44
CA VAL A 133 -7.70 9.12 12.43
C VAL A 133 -9.04 9.30 11.73
N PHE A 134 -9.11 10.17 10.72
CA PHE A 134 -10.32 10.39 9.95
C PHE A 134 -10.69 9.13 9.15
N ALA A 135 -9.78 8.59 8.34
CA ALA A 135 -10.06 7.44 7.48
C ALA A 135 -10.46 6.21 8.29
N PHE A 136 -9.70 5.87 9.35
CA PHE A 136 -10.01 4.74 10.22
C PHE A 136 -11.28 5.00 11.05
N GLY A 137 -11.35 6.14 11.74
CA GLY A 137 -12.44 6.45 12.66
C GLY A 137 -13.80 6.59 11.98
N VAL A 138 -13.85 7.28 10.83
CA VAL A 138 -15.09 7.43 10.06
C VAL A 138 -15.49 6.10 9.42
N SER A 139 -14.56 5.34 8.85
CA SER A 139 -14.89 4.02 8.28
C SER A 139 -15.39 3.05 9.35
N TRP A 140 -14.74 3.02 10.52
CA TRP A 140 -15.18 2.22 11.65
C TRP A 140 -16.58 2.63 12.12
N LEU A 141 -16.85 3.93 12.27
CA LEU A 141 -18.18 4.43 12.63
C LEU A 141 -19.25 4.03 11.61
N ILE A 142 -18.96 4.14 10.31
CA ILE A 142 -19.88 3.75 9.25
C ILE A 142 -20.19 2.25 9.33
N LEU A 143 -19.16 1.40 9.46
CA LEU A 143 -19.35 -0.05 9.58
C LEU A 143 -20.13 -0.40 10.84
N GLU A 144 -19.82 0.21 11.99
CA GLU A 144 -20.55 -0.01 13.24
C GLU A 144 -22.01 0.44 13.15
N MET A 145 -22.30 1.53 12.45
CA MET A 145 -23.69 1.95 12.21
C MET A 145 -24.41 0.94 11.31
N MET A 146 -23.76 0.46 10.24
CA MET A 146 -24.34 -0.52 9.33
C MET A 146 -24.59 -1.87 10.02
N SER A 147 -23.72 -2.30 10.94
CA SER A 147 -23.87 -3.56 11.68
C SER A 147 -25.14 -3.63 12.54
N GLN A 148 -25.73 -2.48 12.88
CA GLN A 148 -27.02 -2.41 13.59
C GLN A 148 -28.23 -2.72 12.70
N PHE A 149 -28.07 -2.64 11.37
CA PHE A 149 -29.16 -2.80 10.40
C PHE A 149 -28.99 -4.02 9.50
N MET A 150 -27.77 -4.53 9.35
CA MET A 150 -27.46 -5.69 8.50
C MET A 150 -26.19 -6.40 8.98
N GLU A 151 -26.07 -7.67 8.63
CA GLU A 151 -24.82 -8.42 8.80
C GLU A 151 -23.80 -7.94 7.76
N LEU A 152 -22.58 -7.60 8.21
CA LEU A 152 -21.52 -7.09 7.33
C LEU A 152 -20.68 -8.20 6.69
N ARG A 153 -20.68 -9.39 7.29
CA ARG A 153 -19.96 -10.58 6.84
C ARG A 153 -20.98 -11.65 6.52
N ILE A 154 -20.72 -12.40 5.46
CA ILE A 154 -21.50 -13.58 5.11
C ILE A 154 -21.39 -14.64 6.23
N SER A 155 -22.34 -15.57 6.27
CA SER A 155 -22.33 -16.67 7.25
C SER A 155 -21.10 -17.58 7.06
N ASP A 156 -20.61 -18.19 8.14
CA ASP A 156 -19.49 -19.15 8.06
C ASP A 156 -19.81 -20.35 7.15
N GLU A 157 -21.08 -20.76 7.09
CA GLU A 157 -21.56 -21.86 6.24
C GLU A 157 -21.44 -21.49 4.76
N ASP A 158 -21.88 -20.30 4.38
CA ASP A 158 -21.83 -19.81 3.01
C ASP A 158 -20.40 -19.43 2.58
N GLU A 159 -19.57 -18.92 3.51
CA GLU A 159 -18.15 -18.63 3.28
C GLU A 159 -17.38 -19.90 2.89
N VAL A 160 -17.68 -21.02 3.55
CA VAL A 160 -17.06 -22.33 3.25
C VAL A 160 -17.64 -22.97 1.99
N ALA A 161 -18.95 -22.79 1.75
CA ALA A 161 -19.62 -23.43 0.62
C ALA A 161 -19.22 -22.81 -0.72
N SER A 162 -19.49 -21.52 -0.92
CA SER A 162 -19.07 -20.69 -2.06
C SER A 162 -19.83 -19.36 -2.02
N ILE A 163 -19.08 -18.26 -1.89
CA ILE A 163 -19.66 -16.91 -1.92
C ILE A 163 -20.35 -16.60 -3.26
N ASP A 164 -19.80 -17.09 -4.38
CA ASP A 164 -20.39 -16.92 -5.72
C ASP A 164 -21.79 -17.56 -5.79
N LEU A 165 -21.97 -18.75 -5.20
CA LEU A 165 -23.25 -19.44 -5.19
C LEU A 165 -24.26 -18.83 -4.22
N ALA A 166 -23.79 -18.40 -3.04
CA ALA A 166 -24.64 -17.82 -1.99
C ALA A 166 -25.16 -16.43 -2.38
N GLU A 167 -24.30 -15.56 -2.89
CA GLU A 167 -24.62 -14.15 -3.20
C GLU A 167 -25.02 -13.91 -4.66
N HIS A 168 -24.52 -14.74 -5.59
CA HIS A 168 -24.72 -14.51 -7.03
C HIS A 168 -25.43 -15.65 -7.74
N HIS A 169 -25.66 -16.80 -7.08
CA HIS A 169 -26.23 -18.00 -7.68
C HIS A 169 -25.51 -18.47 -8.97
N GLU A 170 -24.22 -18.14 -9.09
CA GLU A 170 -23.37 -18.45 -10.23
C GLU A 170 -22.08 -19.12 -9.76
N SER A 171 -21.33 -19.71 -10.68
CA SER A 171 -19.98 -20.25 -10.42
C SER A 171 -19.01 -19.62 -11.39
N ALA A 172 -17.92 -19.02 -10.90
CA ALA A 172 -16.88 -18.43 -11.74
C ALA A 172 -16.20 -19.45 -12.67
N TYR A 173 -16.16 -20.73 -12.26
CA TYR A 173 -15.52 -21.81 -13.00
C TYR A 173 -16.46 -23.02 -13.13
N ASP A 174 -16.45 -23.67 -14.31
CA ASP A 174 -17.15 -24.94 -14.51
C ASP A 174 -16.24 -26.11 -14.15
N THR A 175 -16.35 -26.61 -12.92
CA THR A 175 -15.53 -27.72 -12.41
C THR A 175 -15.95 -29.09 -12.95
N ARG A 176 -17.04 -29.16 -13.74
CA ARG A 176 -17.54 -30.42 -14.32
C ARG A 176 -16.64 -31.02 -15.40
N THR A 177 -15.76 -30.23 -16.01
CA THR A 177 -14.86 -30.68 -17.09
C THR A 177 -13.49 -31.15 -16.59
N ALA A 178 -13.15 -30.95 -15.31
CA ALA A 178 -11.83 -31.30 -14.76
C ALA A 178 -11.69 -32.77 -14.32
N ASN A 179 -12.79 -33.52 -14.29
CA ASN A 179 -12.83 -34.94 -13.89
C ASN A 179 -13.16 -35.90 -15.05
N ALA A 180 -12.96 -35.48 -16.31
CA ALA A 180 -13.16 -36.30 -17.51
C ALA A 180 -11.82 -36.73 -18.13
#